data_AF-A0A7V9MCZ9-F1
#
_entry.id   AF-A0A7V9MCZ9-F1
#
_cell.length_a   1.000
_cell.length_b   1.000
_cell.length_c   1.000
_cell.angle_alpha   90.00
_cell.angle_beta   90.00
_cell.angle_gamma   90.00
#
_symmetry.space_group_name_H-M   'P 1'
#
loop_
_entity.id
_entity.type
_entity.pdbx_description
1 polymer ?
#
loop_
_entity_poly.entity_id
_entity_poly.type
_entity_poly.pdbx_seq_one_letter_code
_entity_poly.pdbx_strand_id
1 'polypeptide(L)'
;MSAALAADGDTTANLQPVALNGVNGSGTAMVQVDGTQITVTMAAMGLLPDNPHAAHIHFGADARHECPTAAEDADGSGTLNTTEGGPAYGPVMVSLTKTGDTSAESV
;
A
#
# COMPACT_ATOMS: atom_id res chain seq x y z
N MET A 1 -9.87 -1.80 25.51
CA MET A 1 -9.43 -0.78 24.54
C MET A 1 -8.32 0.00 25.20
N SER A 2 -7.05 -0.33 24.92
CA SER A 2 -5.95 0.53 25.38
C SER A 2 -5.95 1.78 24.51
N ALA A 3 -5.91 2.96 25.12
CA ALA A 3 -5.77 4.20 24.38
C ALA A 3 -4.47 4.14 23.56
N ALA A 4 -4.51 4.53 22.29
CA ALA A 4 -3.30 4.75 21.51
C ALA A 4 -2.45 5.79 22.24
N LEU A 5 -1.21 5.45 22.55
CA LEU A 5 -0.23 6.43 23.02
C LEU A 5 0.01 7.38 21.84
N ALA A 6 -0.15 8.69 22.08
CA ALA A 6 0.23 9.71 21.12
C ALA A 6 1.71 9.49 20.74
N ALA A 7 1.95 9.19 19.48
CA ALA A 7 3.28 8.96 18.94
C ALA A 7 3.47 9.92 17.77
N ASP A 8 4.61 10.59 17.75
CA ASP A 8 4.99 11.47 16.66
C ASP A 8 6.12 10.83 15.87
N GLY A 9 6.13 11.04 14.56
CA GLY A 9 7.21 10.56 13.72
C GLY A 9 6.89 10.68 12.24
N ASP A 10 7.92 10.46 11.43
CA ASP A 10 7.83 10.52 9.99
C ASP A 10 8.59 9.37 9.33
N THR A 11 8.11 8.97 8.16
CA THR A 11 8.81 8.02 7.31
C THR A 11 8.51 8.30 5.84
N THR A 12 9.39 7.82 4.96
CA THR A 12 9.22 7.93 3.51
C THR A 12 9.37 6.55 2.89
N ALA A 13 8.44 6.21 2.00
CA ALA A 13 8.48 5.00 1.19
C ALA A 13 8.73 5.37 -0.27
N ASN A 14 9.66 4.65 -0.92
CA ASN A 14 9.84 4.69 -2.37
C ASN A 14 9.04 3.55 -2.99
N LEU A 15 8.09 3.89 -3.85
CA LEU A 15 7.18 2.96 -4.50
C LEU A 15 7.75 2.57 -5.86
N GLN A 16 7.85 1.27 -6.11
CA GLN A 16 8.36 0.70 -7.35
C GLN A 16 7.26 -0.08 -8.06
N PRO A 17 7.42 -0.32 -9.37
CA PRO A 17 6.48 -1.18 -10.10
C PRO A 17 6.41 -2.58 -9.50
N VAL A 18 5.20 -3.14 -9.48
CA VAL A 18 5.01 -4.57 -9.18
C VAL A 18 5.57 -5.39 -10.34
N ALA A 19 6.32 -6.44 -10.02
CA ALA A 19 6.90 -7.32 -11.03
C ALA A 19 5.82 -7.89 -11.96
N LEU A 20 6.20 -8.17 -13.22
CA LEU A 20 5.37 -8.82 -14.24
C LEU A 20 4.16 -8.02 -14.78
N ASN A 21 3.64 -7.04 -14.05
CA ASN A 21 2.40 -6.34 -14.40
C ASN A 21 2.51 -5.34 -15.58
N GLY A 22 3.68 -5.21 -16.22
CA GLY A 22 3.85 -4.43 -17.45
C GLY A 22 3.63 -2.92 -17.31
N VAL A 23 3.52 -2.41 -16.07
CA VAL A 23 3.40 -0.98 -15.77
C VAL A 23 4.71 -0.44 -15.21
N ASN A 24 5.01 0.83 -15.48
CA ASN A 24 6.19 1.52 -14.96
C ASN A 24 5.84 2.48 -13.81
N GLY A 25 4.72 2.19 -13.13
CA GLY A 25 4.20 2.99 -12.03
C GLY A 25 5.22 3.08 -10.90
N SER A 26 5.60 4.30 -10.52
CA SER A 26 6.54 4.55 -9.42
C SER A 26 6.18 5.84 -8.71
N GLY A 27 6.71 6.02 -7.50
CA GLY A 27 6.41 7.20 -6.71
C GLY A 27 7.10 7.25 -5.36
N THR A 28 6.70 8.23 -4.57
CA THR A 28 7.13 8.41 -3.19
C THR A 28 5.92 8.72 -2.33
N ALA A 29 5.88 8.13 -1.14
CA ALA A 29 4.90 8.44 -0.11
C ALA A 29 5.61 8.87 1.16
N MET A 30 5.24 10.03 1.69
CA MET A 30 5.68 10.51 3.00
C MET A 30 4.52 10.36 3.98
N VAL A 31 4.79 9.75 5.13
CA VAL A 31 3.83 9.53 6.20
C VAL A 31 4.31 10.31 7.41
N GLN A 32 3.44 11.15 7.97
CA GLN A 32 3.67 11.89 9.20
C GLN A 32 2.59 11.50 10.21
N VAL A 33 3.02 11.15 11.42
CA VAL A 33 2.15 10.87 12.56
C VAL A 33 2.29 12.01 13.54
N ASP A 34 1.16 12.60 13.93
CA ASP A 34 1.03 13.61 14.99
C ASP A 34 -0.04 13.13 15.97
N GLY A 35 0.40 12.59 17.09
CA GLY A 35 -0.44 11.95 18.11
C GLY A 35 -1.29 10.81 17.56
N THR A 36 -2.53 11.12 17.19
CA THR A 36 -3.52 10.16 16.63
C THR A 36 -3.92 10.48 15.19
N GLN A 37 -3.26 11.44 14.56
CA GLN A 37 -3.49 11.82 13.17
C GLN A 37 -2.33 11.31 12.30
N ILE A 38 -2.68 10.74 11.15
CA ILE A 38 -1.72 10.38 10.11
C ILE A 38 -1.99 11.26 8.89
N THR A 39 -0.96 11.95 8.42
CA THR A 39 -0.97 12.66 7.14
C THR A 39 -0.10 11.92 6.15
N VAL A 40 -0.69 11.53 5.02
CA VAL A 40 0.01 10.86 3.92
C VAL A 40 0.08 11.81 2.73
N THR A 41 1.30 12.13 2.29
CA THR A 41 1.55 12.88 1.06
C THR A 41 2.16 11.96 0.03
N MET A 42 1.54 11.83 -1.15
CA MET A 42 2.00 10.91 -2.19
C MET A 42 2.16 11.63 -3.52
N ALA A 43 3.20 11.25 -4.26
CA ALA A 43 3.38 11.59 -5.66
C ALA A 43 3.71 10.31 -6.44
N ALA A 44 3.01 10.07 -7.54
CA ALA A 44 3.23 8.91 -8.40
C ALA A 44 3.18 9.31 -9.88
N MET A 45 3.86 8.53 -10.71
CA MET A 45 3.89 8.68 -12.17
C MET A 45 3.92 7.31 -12.85
N GLY A 46 3.64 7.28 -14.15
CA GLY A 46 3.63 6.03 -14.92
C GLY A 46 2.45 5.10 -14.61
N LEU A 47 1.44 5.61 -13.90
CA LEU A 47 0.17 4.92 -13.67
C LEU A 47 -0.69 4.96 -14.94
N LEU A 48 -1.62 4.01 -15.05
CA LEU A 48 -2.57 3.94 -16.17
C LEU A 48 -3.44 5.23 -16.22
N PRO A 49 -3.42 6.03 -17.30
CA PRO A 49 -4.22 7.26 -17.38
C PRO A 49 -5.71 6.99 -17.30
N ASP A 50 -6.47 7.96 -16.78
CA ASP A 50 -7.94 7.99 -16.70
C ASP A 50 -8.59 6.78 -15.99
N ASN A 51 -7.82 6.09 -15.14
CA ASN A 51 -8.29 4.98 -14.33
C ASN A 51 -8.15 5.33 -12.84
N PRO A 52 -9.03 4.80 -11.97
CA PRO A 52 -8.87 4.96 -10.53
C PRO A 52 -7.63 4.22 -10.03
N HIS A 53 -6.92 4.83 -9.07
CA HIS A 53 -5.83 4.21 -8.33
C HIS A 53 -6.13 4.30 -6.84
N ALA A 54 -6.52 3.17 -6.26
CA ALA A 54 -6.66 3.06 -4.81
C ALA A 54 -5.28 3.03 -4.14
N ALA A 55 -5.20 3.59 -2.94
CA ALA A 55 -3.98 3.60 -2.13
C ALA A 55 -4.31 3.13 -0.72
N HIS A 56 -3.45 2.27 -0.18
CA HIS A 56 -3.69 1.59 1.09
C HIS A 56 -2.43 1.56 1.94
N ILE A 57 -2.60 1.44 3.26
CA ILE A 57 -1.57 0.99 4.19
C ILE A 57 -1.86 -0.48 4.50
N HIS A 58 -0.90 -1.34 4.20
CA HIS A 58 -0.97 -2.76 4.50
C HIS A 58 -0.16 -3.09 5.75
N PHE A 59 -0.62 -4.08 6.52
CA PHE A 59 0.15 -4.66 7.61
C PHE A 59 -0.40 -6.05 7.95
N GLY A 60 0.50 -7.01 8.11
CA GLY A 60 0.20 -8.32 8.69
C GLY A 60 1.37 -8.78 9.55
N ALA A 61 1.10 -9.42 10.68
CA ALA A 61 2.15 -9.90 11.59
C ALA A 61 3.12 -10.88 10.90
N ASP A 62 2.60 -11.68 9.97
CA ASP A 62 3.37 -12.68 9.21
C ASP A 62 3.78 -12.19 7.81
N ALA A 63 3.46 -10.94 7.44
CA ALA A 63 3.82 -10.39 6.15
C ALA A 63 5.30 -9.94 6.13
N ARG A 64 5.92 -9.98 4.95
CA ARG A 64 7.32 -9.55 4.75
C ARG A 64 7.49 -8.02 4.78
N HIS A 65 6.40 -7.27 4.64
CA HIS A 65 6.35 -5.80 4.55
C HIS A 65 7.17 -5.25 3.38
N GLU A 66 7.13 -5.95 2.25
CA GLU A 66 7.84 -5.59 1.03
C GLU A 66 6.99 -5.83 -0.22
N CYS A 67 7.47 -5.37 -1.38
CA CYS A 67 6.80 -5.64 -2.65
C CYS A 67 6.91 -7.13 -3.00
N PRO A 68 5.86 -7.73 -3.62
CA PRO A 68 5.97 -9.08 -4.15
C PRO A 68 6.96 -9.14 -5.32
N THR A 69 7.55 -10.30 -5.51
CA THR A 69 8.50 -10.59 -6.58
C THR A 69 7.85 -11.47 -7.65
N ALA A 70 8.54 -11.68 -8.77
CA ALA A 70 8.04 -12.56 -9.82
C ALA A 70 7.85 -14.03 -9.36
N ALA A 71 8.48 -14.44 -8.25
CA ALA A 71 8.31 -15.80 -7.71
C ALA A 71 6.93 -16.02 -7.07
N GLU A 72 6.19 -14.95 -6.78
CA GLU A 72 4.84 -15.01 -6.20
C GLU A 72 3.73 -15.18 -7.26
N ASP A 73 4.05 -15.26 -8.55
CA ASP A 73 3.10 -15.62 -9.63
C ASP A 73 2.76 -17.11 -9.53
N ALA A 74 1.80 -17.41 -8.65
CA ALA A 74 1.48 -18.77 -8.23
C ALA A 74 0.64 -19.50 -9.29
N ASP A 75 -0.14 -18.76 -10.08
CA ASP A 75 -0.94 -19.32 -11.17
C ASP A 75 -0.21 -19.33 -12.53
N GLY A 76 0.94 -18.68 -12.64
CA GLY A 76 1.76 -18.65 -13.84
C GLY A 76 1.17 -17.79 -14.95
N SER A 77 0.31 -16.82 -14.61
CA SER A 77 -0.34 -15.92 -15.56
C SER A 77 0.61 -14.92 -16.19
N GLY A 78 1.81 -14.75 -15.64
CA GLY A 78 2.75 -13.71 -16.05
C GLY A 78 2.34 -12.33 -15.53
N THR A 79 1.51 -12.28 -14.48
CA THR A 79 1.11 -11.07 -13.75
C THR A 79 0.92 -11.41 -12.27
N LEU A 80 1.10 -10.43 -11.38
CA LEU A 80 0.81 -10.55 -9.96
C LEU A 80 -0.49 -9.86 -9.61
N ASN A 81 -1.36 -10.58 -8.91
CA ASN A 81 -2.60 -10.04 -8.36
C ASN A 81 -2.53 -9.80 -6.83
N THR A 82 -3.60 -9.23 -6.28
CA THR A 82 -3.63 -8.84 -4.86
C THR A 82 -3.72 -10.02 -3.88
N THR A 83 -4.12 -11.20 -4.35
CA THR A 83 -4.13 -12.41 -3.53
C THR A 83 -2.72 -12.98 -3.43
N GLU A 84 -2.01 -13.04 -4.56
CA GLU A 84 -0.63 -13.52 -4.66
C GLU A 84 0.35 -12.64 -3.88
N GLY A 85 0.15 -11.32 -3.89
CA GLY A 85 0.97 -10.39 -3.12
C GLY A 85 0.68 -10.39 -1.61
N GLY A 86 -0.36 -11.09 -1.15
CA GLY A 86 -0.80 -11.12 0.26
C GLY A 86 0.32 -11.44 1.26
N PRO A 87 1.13 -12.50 1.06
CA PRO A 87 2.27 -12.80 1.93
C PRO A 87 3.36 -11.71 1.94
N ALA A 88 3.44 -10.87 0.91
CA ALA A 88 4.44 -9.81 0.81
C ALA A 88 4.04 -8.58 1.63
N TYR A 89 2.88 -7.99 1.35
CA TYR A 89 2.46 -6.73 1.97
C TYR A 89 1.45 -6.90 3.13
N GLY A 90 0.74 -8.03 3.22
CA GLY A 90 -0.29 -8.30 4.24
C GLY A 90 -1.70 -7.78 3.90
N PRO A 91 -2.71 -7.96 4.77
CA PRO A 91 -4.04 -7.41 4.52
C PRO A 91 -4.01 -5.88 4.51
N VAL A 92 -5.02 -5.28 3.85
CA VAL A 92 -5.27 -3.84 3.94
C VAL A 92 -5.72 -3.52 5.37
N MET A 93 -5.06 -2.55 5.98
CA MET A 93 -5.45 -2.05 7.31
C MET A 93 -6.09 -0.68 7.25
N VAL A 94 -5.67 0.17 6.31
CA VAL A 94 -6.23 1.50 6.09
C VAL A 94 -6.37 1.77 4.61
N SER A 95 -7.56 2.14 4.17
CA SER A 95 -7.80 2.70 2.84
C SER A 95 -7.69 4.22 2.86
N LEU A 96 -6.87 4.77 1.97
CA LEU A 96 -6.62 6.21 1.86
C LEU A 96 -7.72 6.86 1.00
N THR A 97 -8.91 6.96 1.56
CA THR A 97 -10.02 7.68 0.96
C THR A 97 -9.88 9.18 1.20
N LYS A 98 -10.43 10.02 0.30
CA LYS A 98 -10.43 11.47 0.50
C LYS A 98 -11.36 11.90 1.63
N THR A 99 -12.43 11.13 1.84
CA THR A 99 -13.47 11.33 2.84
C THR A 99 -14.18 10.00 3.10
N GLY A 100 -14.67 9.78 4.32
CA GLY A 100 -15.52 8.63 4.64
C GLY A 100 -14.77 7.48 5.29
N ASP A 101 -15.20 6.26 4.98
CA ASP A 101 -14.65 5.04 5.56
C ASP A 101 -13.19 4.82 5.12
N THR A 102 -12.39 4.31 6.04
CA THR A 102 -10.96 4.00 5.84
C THR A 102 -10.67 2.53 6.14
N SER A 103 -11.70 1.69 6.29
CA SER A 103 -11.55 0.27 6.54
C SER A 103 -11.19 -0.48 5.25
N ALA A 104 -10.85 -1.77 5.39
CA ALA A 104 -10.56 -2.66 4.28
C ALA A 104 -11.75 -2.89 3.32
N GLU A 105 -12.97 -2.50 3.70
CA GLU A 105 -14.14 -2.56 2.82
C GLU A 105 -14.14 -1.46 1.75
N SER A 106 -13.28 -0.44 1.90
CA SER A 106 -13.15 0.71 1.00
C SER A 106 -11.96 0.57 0.03
N VAL A 107 -11.68 -0.65 -0.43
CA VAL A 107 -10.64 -0.99 -1.43
C VAL A 107 -11.15 -0.90 -2.87
#